data_AF-A0A9X1ZH99-F1
#
_entry.id   AF-A0A9X1ZH99-F1
#
_cell.length_a   1.000
_cell.length_b   1.000
_cell.length_c   1.000
_cell.angle_alpha   90.00
_cell.angle_beta   90.00
_cell.angle_gamma   90.00
#
_symmetry.space_group_name_H-M   'P 1'
#
loop_
_entity.id
_entity.type
_entity.pdbx_description
1 polymer ?
#
loop_
_entity_poly.entity_id
_entity_poly.type
_entity_poly.pdbx_seq_one_letter_code
_entity_poly.pdbx_strand_id
1 'polypeptide(L)'
;MFPYPEQYKTATPPITTAVMVFWAFLSHAIFAAQSQFALYPLMLLFPMVVAVHGYLIWTAQGMGRLDQCFYALVHVPLAFVVWTFTIMYVNGNAFA
;
A
#
# COMPACT_ATOMS: atom_id res chain seq x y z
N MET A 1 2.27 9.38 26.66
CA MET A 1 1.85 8.10 26.04
C MET A 1 0.93 8.47 24.88
N PHE A 2 1.30 8.14 23.64
CA PHE A 2 0.44 8.41 22.48
C PHE A 2 -0.84 7.59 22.62
N PRO A 3 -2.03 8.13 22.37
CA PRO A 3 -3.27 7.50 22.85
C PRO A 3 -3.67 6.20 22.14
N TYR A 4 -3.04 5.79 21.02
CA TYR A 4 -3.49 4.67 20.18
C TYR A 4 -2.37 3.88 19.45
N PRO A 5 -1.35 3.37 20.15
CA PRO A 5 -0.16 2.79 19.51
C PRO A 5 -0.46 1.55 18.65
N GLU A 6 -1.44 0.73 19.03
CA GLU A 6 -1.81 -0.49 18.29
C GLU A 6 -2.68 -0.17 17.06
N GLN A 7 -3.50 0.87 17.12
CA GLN A 7 -4.31 1.31 15.98
C GLN A 7 -3.41 1.88 14.87
N TYR A 8 -2.36 2.63 15.22
CA TYR A 8 -1.39 3.12 14.22
C TYR A 8 -0.64 1.98 13.52
N LYS A 9 -0.23 0.96 14.28
CA LYS A 9 0.41 -0.25 13.70
C LYS A 9 -0.54 -0.96 12.75
N THR A 10 -1.78 -1.19 13.20
CA THR A 10 -2.80 -1.86 12.37
C THR A 10 -3.17 -1.05 11.14
N ALA A 11 -3.10 0.28 11.20
CA ALA A 11 -3.33 1.17 10.06
C ALA A 11 -2.11 1.29 9.11
N THR A 12 -0.95 0.73 9.45
CA THR A 12 0.26 0.87 8.62
C THR A 12 0.09 0.30 7.21
N PRO A 13 -0.51 -0.90 7.00
CA PRO A 13 -0.79 -1.39 5.66
C PRO A 13 -1.68 -0.47 4.81
N PRO A 14 -2.88 -0.04 5.25
CA PRO A 14 -3.72 0.86 4.45
C PRO A 14 -3.10 2.26 4.25
N ILE A 15 -2.32 2.76 5.22
CA ILE A 15 -1.54 4.00 5.02
C ILE A 15 -0.53 3.82 3.88
N THR A 16 0.19 2.69 3.85
CA THR A 16 1.16 2.39 2.79
C THR A 16 0.48 2.32 1.42
N THR A 17 -0.73 1.75 1.34
CA THR A 17 -1.54 1.78 0.12
C THR A 17 -1.93 3.20 -0.28
N ALA A 18 -2.30 4.08 0.66
CA ALA A 18 -2.59 5.48 0.37
C ALA A 18 -1.35 6.23 -0.15
N VAL A 19 -0.16 5.89 0.33
CA VAL A 19 1.11 6.43 -0.19
C VAL A 19 1.32 6.05 -1.66
N MET A 20 0.89 4.87 -2.12
CA MET A 20 0.95 4.50 -3.55
C MET A 20 0.17 5.50 -4.41
N VAL A 21 -1.06 5.83 -3.98
CA VAL A 21 -1.93 6.76 -4.68
C VAL A 21 -1.35 8.17 -4.69
N PHE A 22 -0.91 8.64 -3.51
CA PHE A 22 -0.28 9.95 -3.39
C PHE A 22 0.97 10.05 -4.29
N TRP A 23 1.83 9.03 -4.26
CA TRP A 23 3.02 8.97 -5.11
C TRP A 23 2.66 8.95 -6.59
N ALA A 24 1.62 8.21 -7.00
CA ALA A 24 1.17 8.18 -8.39
C ALA A 24 0.74 9.57 -8.89
N PHE A 25 -0.04 10.32 -8.10
CA PHE A 25 -0.40 11.69 -8.44
C PHE A 25 0.78 12.63 -8.47
N LEU A 26 1.65 12.57 -7.45
CA LEU A 26 2.82 13.43 -7.35
C LEU A 26 3.80 13.19 -8.51
N SER A 27 4.10 11.92 -8.80
CA SER A 27 5.03 11.54 -9.85
C SER A 27 4.50 11.85 -11.25
N HIS A 28 3.20 11.66 -11.51
CA HIS A 28 2.58 12.08 -12.76
C HIS A 28 2.57 13.62 -12.93
N ALA A 29 2.50 14.38 -11.83
CA ALA A 29 2.55 15.85 -11.89
C ALA A 29 3.97 16.40 -12.13
N ILE A 30 5.00 15.70 -11.64
CA ILE A 30 6.40 16.16 -11.71
C ILE A 30 7.12 15.61 -12.94
N PHE A 31 6.87 14.35 -13.31
CA PHE A 31 7.57 13.67 -14.40
C PHE A 31 6.71 13.60 -15.66
N ALA A 32 7.36 13.51 -16.82
CA ALA A 32 6.67 13.16 -18.07
C ALA A 32 6.06 11.75 -17.98
N ALA A 33 5.02 11.50 -18.77
CA ALA A 33 4.39 10.20 -18.89
C ALA A 33 5.44 9.10 -19.17
N GLN A 34 5.25 7.91 -18.61
CA GLN A 34 6.14 6.74 -18.77
C GLN A 34 7.52 6.86 -18.12
N SER A 35 7.71 7.81 -17.18
CA SER A 35 8.95 7.90 -16.41
C SER A 35 9.20 6.62 -15.58
N GLN A 36 10.30 5.92 -15.88
CA GLN A 36 10.72 4.74 -15.12
C GLN A 36 10.99 5.07 -13.64
N PHE A 37 11.42 6.30 -13.35
CA PHE A 37 11.63 6.78 -11.97
C PHE A 37 10.34 6.82 -11.15
N ALA A 38 9.20 7.06 -11.80
CA ALA A 38 7.91 7.06 -11.13
C ALA A 38 7.46 5.62 -10.75
N LEU A 39 7.94 4.60 -11.46
CA LEU A 39 7.57 3.20 -11.21
C LEU A 39 8.32 2.54 -10.06
N TYR A 40 9.59 2.89 -9.81
CA TYR A 40 10.39 2.20 -8.78
C TYR A 40 9.73 2.19 -7.40
N PRO A 41 9.19 3.31 -6.87
CA PRO A 41 8.53 3.29 -5.58
C PRO A 41 7.27 2.42 -5.59
N LEU A 42 6.49 2.44 -6.68
CA LEU A 42 5.30 1.59 -6.81
C LEU A 42 5.69 0.10 -6.77
N MET A 43 6.78 -0.29 -7.43
CA MET A 43 7.27 -1.68 -7.41
C MET A 43 7.70 -2.14 -6.01
N LEU A 44 8.13 -1.21 -5.16
CA LEU A 44 8.53 -1.52 -3.78
C LEU A 44 7.35 -1.50 -2.80
N LEU A 45 6.40 -0.58 -2.98
CA LEU A 45 5.32 -0.33 -2.01
C LEU A 45 4.37 -1.53 -1.89
N PHE A 46 4.05 -2.24 -2.97
CA PHE A 46 3.15 -3.39 -2.88
C PHE A 46 3.77 -4.57 -2.09
N PRO A 47 4.99 -5.03 -2.40
CA PRO A 47 5.70 -5.98 -1.55
C PRO A 47 5.80 -5.52 -0.09
N MET A 48 5.98 -4.21 0.14
CA MET A 48 6.00 -3.64 1.49
C MET A 48 4.66 -3.83 2.22
N VAL A 49 3.51 -3.59 1.56
CA VAL A 49 2.19 -3.86 2.16
C VAL A 49 2.05 -5.32 2.59
N VAL A 50 2.45 -6.25 1.71
CA VAL A 50 2.43 -7.70 2.01
C VAL A 50 3.33 -8.03 3.20
N ALA A 51 4.55 -7.47 3.22
CA ALA A 51 5.51 -7.67 4.30
C ALA A 51 5.01 -7.10 5.63
N VAL A 52 4.37 -5.93 5.64
CA VAL A 52 3.80 -5.33 6.86
C VAL A 52 2.64 -6.17 7.38
N HIS A 53 1.76 -6.69 6.51
CA HIS A 53 0.73 -7.63 6.94
C HIS A 53 1.32 -8.90 7.53
N GLY A 54 2.34 -9.48 6.87
CA GLY A 54 3.10 -10.60 7.41
C GLY A 54 3.67 -10.28 8.79
N TYR A 55 4.33 -9.14 8.95
CA TYR A 55 4.86 -8.72 10.24
C TYR A 55 3.79 -8.58 11.32
N LEU A 56 2.63 -7.98 11.00
CA LEU A 56 1.54 -7.78 11.96
C LEU A 56 0.92 -9.10 12.41
N ILE A 57 0.79 -10.10 11.52
CA ILE A 57 0.27 -11.44 11.87
C ILE A 57 1.07 -12.10 13.01
N TRP A 58 2.37 -11.83 13.08
CA TRP A 58 3.24 -12.37 14.13
C TRP A 58 3.32 -11.48 15.37
N THR A 59 3.15 -10.17 15.24
CA THR A 59 3.55 -9.21 16.28
C THR A 59 2.40 -8.40 16.91
N ALA A 60 1.25 -8.28 16.25
CA ALA A 60 0.15 -7.47 16.75
C ALA A 60 -0.53 -8.16 17.94
N GLN A 61 -0.72 -7.42 19.04
CA GLN A 61 -1.27 -7.94 20.30
C GLN A 61 -2.74 -7.56 20.53
N GLY A 62 -3.30 -6.64 19.72
CA GLY A 62 -4.67 -6.13 19.88
C GLY A 62 -5.76 -6.88 19.10
N MET A 63 -5.42 -7.92 18.34
CA MET A 63 -6.35 -8.67 17.47
C MET A 63 -5.97 -10.15 17.47
N GLY A 64 -6.95 -11.06 17.39
CA GLY A 64 -6.66 -12.50 17.27
C GLY A 64 -5.92 -12.83 15.97
N ARG A 65 -5.04 -13.83 15.96
CA ARG A 65 -4.26 -14.21 14.76
C ARG A 65 -5.14 -14.54 13.55
N LEU A 66 -6.27 -15.20 13.76
CA LEU A 66 -7.22 -15.52 12.69
C LEU A 66 -7.80 -14.25 12.07
N ASP A 67 -8.21 -13.29 12.91
CA ASP A 67 -8.72 -12.00 12.47
C ASP A 67 -7.66 -11.19 11.72
N GLN A 68 -6.39 -11.27 12.16
CA GLN A 68 -5.26 -10.65 11.47
C GLN A 68 -5.01 -11.28 10.09
N CYS A 69 -5.16 -12.60 9.96
CA CYS A 69 -5.11 -13.28 8.68
C CYS A 69 -6.25 -12.84 7.76
N PHE A 70 -7.48 -12.73 8.26
CA PHE A 70 -8.61 -12.20 7.47
C PHE A 70 -8.39 -10.74 7.09
N TYR A 71 -7.87 -9.93 8.00
CA TYR A 71 -7.51 -8.54 7.75
C TYR A 71 -6.51 -8.42 6.60
N ALA A 72 -5.44 -9.24 6.62
CA ALA A 72 -4.47 -9.33 5.53
C ALA A 72 -5.09 -9.86 4.23
N LEU A 73 -5.93 -10.90 4.30
CA LEU A 73 -6.59 -11.50 3.15
C LEU A 73 -7.48 -10.50 2.40
N VAL A 74 -8.10 -9.54 3.09
CA VAL A 74 -8.91 -8.49 2.47
C VAL A 74 -8.03 -7.35 1.93
N HIS A 75 -7.06 -6.90 2.72
CA HIS A 75 -6.27 -5.71 2.38
C HIS A 75 -5.23 -5.96 1.29
N VAL A 76 -4.63 -7.15 1.22
CA VAL A 76 -3.63 -7.47 0.19
C VAL A 76 -4.23 -7.42 -1.23
N PRO A 77 -5.40 -8.03 -1.52
CA PRO A 77 -6.07 -7.87 -2.82
C PRO A 77 -6.49 -6.42 -3.10
N LEU A 78 -7.02 -5.70 -2.10
CA LEU A 78 -7.37 -4.28 -2.28
C LEU A 78 -6.14 -3.44 -2.66
N ALA A 79 -5.01 -3.65 -1.96
CA ALA A 79 -3.75 -2.99 -2.26
C ALA A 79 -3.19 -3.40 -3.62
N PHE A 80 -3.35 -4.66 -4.03
CA PHE A 80 -2.99 -5.13 -5.37
C PHE A 80 -3.77 -4.39 -6.46
N VAL A 81 -5.08 -4.22 -6.30
CA VAL A 81 -5.91 -3.46 -7.22
C VAL A 81 -5.44 -1.99 -7.29
N VAL A 82 -5.23 -1.33 -6.14
CA VAL A 82 -4.71 0.04 -6.12
C VAL A 82 -3.34 0.15 -6.79
N TRP A 83 -2.46 -0.81 -6.54
CA TRP A 83 -1.12 -0.88 -7.14
C TRP A 83 -1.18 -1.01 -8.67
N THR A 84 -2.03 -1.87 -9.22
CA THR A 84 -2.18 -2.00 -10.68
C THR A 84 -2.72 -0.72 -11.30
N PHE A 85 -3.75 -0.10 -10.70
CA PHE A 85 -4.30 1.17 -11.20
C PHE A 85 -3.29 2.31 -11.14
N THR A 86 -2.49 2.41 -10.07
CA THR A 86 -1.45 3.45 -9.93
C THR A 86 -0.33 3.28 -10.95
N ILE A 87 0.08 2.04 -11.27
CA ILE A 87 1.02 1.76 -12.36
C ILE A 87 0.42 2.14 -13.72
N MET A 88 -0.83 1.76 -13.99
CA MET A 88 -1.51 2.10 -15.24
C MET A 88 -1.60 3.62 -15.43
N TYR A 89 -1.94 4.34 -14.35
CA TYR A 89 -2.01 5.80 -14.32
C TYR A 89 -0.67 6.46 -14.65
N VAL A 90 0.41 6.06 -13.97
CA VAL A 90 1.75 6.61 -14.20
C VAL A 90 2.31 6.26 -15.59
N ASN A 91 1.95 5.10 -16.14
CA ASN A 91 2.37 4.68 -17.48
C ASN A 91 1.58 5.35 -18.63
N GLY A 92 0.59 6.19 -18.34
CA GLY A 92 -0.25 6.80 -19.37
C GLY A 92 -1.18 5.82 -20.09
N ASN A 93 -1.36 4.62 -19.53
CA ASN A 93 -2.32 3.60 -19.98
C ASN A 93 -3.62 3.66 -19.17
N ALA A 94 -3.87 4.74 -18.42
CA ALA A 94 -5.12 4.94 -17.72
C ALA A 94 -6.25 5.17 -18.73
N PHE A 95 -7.39 4.53 -18.45
CA PHE A 95 -8.62 4.52 -19.25
C PHE A 95 -8.92 5.91 -19.85
N ALA A 96 -8.84 5.99 -21.18
CA ALA A 96 -9.44 7.04 -21.99
C ALA A 96 -10.91 6.72 -22.26
#